data_AF-A0AAJ0GDP0-F1
#
_entry.id   AF-A0AAJ0GDP0-F1
#
_cell.length_a   1.000
_cell.length_b   1.000
_cell.length_c   1.000
_cell.angle_alpha   90.00
_cell.angle_beta   90.00
_cell.angle_gamma   90.00
#
_symmetry.space_group_name_H-M   'P 1'
#
loop_
_entity.id
_entity.type
_entity.pdbx_description
1 polymer ?
#
loop_
_entity_poly.entity_id
_entity_poly.type
_entity_poly.pdbx_seq_one_letter_code
_entity_poly.pdbx_strand_id
1 'polypeptide(L)'
;MIQEIKRIIKDSEIMKEDDTKWPQKNKDGRQELEIRLGSEHISFETAKIGSLVDVNESEDPEGLRVFYYLVQDLKALVFSLISLHFKIKPI
;
A
#
# COMPACT_ATOMS: atom_id res chain seq x y z
N MET A 1 6.08 3.31 17.85
CA MET A 1 5.20 3.19 16.68
C MET A 1 5.89 3.49 15.36
N ILE A 2 6.48 4.68 15.19
CA ILE A 2 7.12 5.08 13.91
C ILE A 2 8.22 4.09 13.45
N GLN A 3 9.00 3.52 14.36
CA GLN A 3 10.01 2.52 14.01
C GLN A 3 9.41 1.24 13.40
N GLU A 4 8.23 0.84 13.85
CA GLU A 4 7.55 -0.34 13.34
C GLU A 4 6.96 -0.08 11.94
N ILE A 5 6.42 1.12 11.69
CA ILE A 5 6.02 1.53 10.34
C ILE A 5 7.23 1.49 9.40
N LYS A 6 8.39 2.00 9.83
CA LYS A 6 9.63 1.92 9.05
C LYS A 6 10.08 0.48 8.83
N ARG A 7 9.90 -0.42 9.80
CA ARG A 7 10.21 -1.85 9.67
C ARG A 7 9.30 -2.51 8.63
N ILE A 8 7.98 -2.32 8.73
CA ILE A 8 6.99 -2.85 7.77
C ILE A 8 7.31 -2.39 6.35
N ILE A 9 7.60 -1.10 6.14
CA ILE A 9 7.98 -0.55 4.83
C ILE A 9 9.25 -1.21 4.29
N LYS A 10 10.29 -1.35 5.12
CA LYS A 10 11.55 -1.98 4.71
C LYS A 10 11.39 -3.46 4.38
N ASP A 11 10.69 -4.20 5.24
CA ASP A 11 10.47 -5.64 5.09
C ASP A 11 9.61 -5.96 3.86
N SER A 12 8.74 -5.04 3.45
CA SER A 12 7.93 -5.19 2.22
C SER A 12 8.74 -5.01 0.93
N GLU A 13 9.93 -4.41 1.00
CA GLU A 13 10.74 -4.05 -0.18
C GLU A 13 10.08 -3.07 -1.17
N ILE A 14 8.95 -2.46 -0.81
CA ILE A 14 8.18 -1.52 -1.66
C ILE A 14 9.00 -0.38 -2.28
N MET A 15 10.08 0.04 -1.62
CA MET A 15 10.97 1.11 -2.07
C MET A 15 11.73 0.75 -3.37
N LYS A 16 11.71 -0.53 -3.79
CA LYS A 16 12.33 -1.03 -5.01
C LYS A 16 11.36 -1.19 -6.19
N GLU A 17 10.07 -1.02 -5.94
CA GLU A 17 9.01 -1.20 -6.95
C GLU A 17 8.79 0.06 -7.79
N ASP A 18 8.12 -0.11 -8.93
CA ASP A 18 7.81 0.96 -9.89
C ASP A 18 6.38 0.79 -10.44
N ASP A 19 5.59 1.87 -10.48
CA ASP A 19 4.18 1.83 -10.86
C ASP A 19 3.92 2.08 -12.36
N THR A 20 4.96 2.19 -13.19
CA THR A 20 4.82 2.51 -14.63
C THR A 20 3.93 1.50 -15.36
N LYS A 21 3.91 0.24 -14.91
CA LYS A 21 3.11 -0.86 -15.49
C LYS A 21 1.83 -1.15 -14.71
N TRP A 22 1.54 -0.39 -13.66
CA TRP A 22 0.37 -0.64 -12.85
C TRP A 22 -0.89 -0.08 -13.53
N PRO A 23 -2.06 -0.72 -13.31
CA PRO A 23 -3.32 -0.25 -13.85
C PRO A 23 -3.56 1.22 -13.51
N GLN A 24 -3.84 2.03 -14.53
CA GLN A 24 -4.07 3.46 -14.35
C GLN A 24 -5.47 3.74 -13.77
N LYS A 25 -5.63 4.87 -13.07
CA LYS A 25 -6.92 5.28 -12.47
C LYS A 25 -8.08 5.14 -13.46
N ASN A 26 -9.19 4.61 -12.97
CA ASN A 26 -10.37 4.34 -13.78
C ASN A 26 -11.64 4.84 -13.07
N LYS A 27 -12.82 4.46 -13.57
CA LYS A 27 -14.11 4.89 -13.01
C LYS A 27 -14.36 4.35 -11.59
N ASP A 28 -13.70 3.26 -11.21
CA ASP A 28 -13.86 2.60 -9.91
C ASP A 28 -13.00 3.23 -8.80
N GLY A 29 -12.09 4.14 -9.19
CA GLY A 29 -11.31 4.98 -8.29
C GLY A 29 -9.81 4.86 -8.52
N ARG A 30 -9.05 5.35 -7.53
CA ARG A 30 -7.58 5.32 -7.49
C ARG A 30 -7.06 5.05 -6.09
N GLN A 31 -5.85 4.55 -6.01
CA GLN A 31 -5.04 4.41 -4.80
C GLN A 31 -3.73 5.16 -4.98
N GLU A 32 -3.31 5.86 -3.94
CA GLU A 32 -2.07 6.63 -3.91
C GLU A 32 -1.26 6.21 -2.69
N LEU A 33 0.05 6.02 -2.87
CA LEU A 33 0.99 5.75 -1.78
C LEU A 33 2.24 6.60 -1.99
N GLU A 34 2.53 7.46 -1.02
CA GLU A 34 3.74 8.27 -1.01
C GLU A 34 4.56 7.95 0.25
N ILE A 35 5.83 7.58 0.07
CA ILE A 35 6.73 7.24 1.17
C ILE A 35 8.04 7.99 0.97
N ARG A 36 8.46 8.71 2.02
CA ARG A 36 9.79 9.29 2.11
C ARG A 36 10.56 8.67 3.27
N LEU A 37 11.66 7.99 2.96
CA LEU A 37 12.50 7.30 3.93
C LEU A 37 13.96 7.74 3.77
N GLY A 38 14.39 8.68 4.62
CA GLY A 38 15.72 9.27 4.49
C GLY A 38 15.83 10.09 3.20
N SER A 39 16.76 9.71 2.32
CA SER A 39 16.96 10.32 1.00
C SER A 39 16.13 9.67 -0.11
N GLU A 40 15.51 8.51 0.15
CA GLU A 40 14.68 7.81 -0.82
C GLU A 40 13.25 8.31 -0.77
N HIS A 41 12.61 8.38 -1.94
CA HIS A 41 11.24 8.82 -2.11
C HIS A 41 10.59 8.02 -3.23
N ILE A 42 9.39 7.50 -2.96
CA ILE A 42 8.52 6.85 -3.93
C ILE A 42 7.14 7.49 -3.87
N SER A 43 6.46 7.51 -5.00
CA SER A 43 5.11 8.02 -5.14
C SER A 43 4.41 7.20 -6.21
N PHE A 44 3.43 6.39 -5.80
CA PHE A 44 2.68 5.52 -6.70
C PHE A 44 1.23 5.99 -6.86
N GLU A 45 0.69 5.90 -8.08
CA GLU A 45 -0.73 6.03 -8.41
C GLU A 45 -1.19 4.78 -9.18
N THR A 46 -2.22 4.10 -8.70
CA THR A 46 -2.82 2.94 -9.38
C THR A 46 -4.34 2.94 -9.28
N ALA A 47 -5.02 2.15 -10.10
CA ALA A 47 -6.45 1.90 -9.99
C ALA A 47 -6.78 1.22 -8.65
N LYS A 48 -8.07 1.19 -8.30
CA LYS A 48 -8.51 0.44 -7.13
C LYS A 48 -8.35 -1.07 -7.36
N ILE A 49 -7.58 -1.73 -6.50
CA ILE A 49 -7.36 -3.19 -6.52
C ILE A 49 -8.38 -3.84 -5.57
N GLY A 50 -9.23 -4.71 -6.09
CA GLY A 50 -10.29 -5.37 -5.33
C GLY A 50 -9.86 -6.70 -4.70
N SER A 51 -8.97 -7.42 -5.38
CA SER A 51 -8.60 -8.79 -5.02
C SER A 51 -7.20 -9.18 -5.54
N LEU A 52 -6.72 -10.35 -5.11
CA LEU A 52 -5.51 -10.96 -5.69
C LEU A 52 -5.68 -11.41 -7.14
N VAL A 53 -6.91 -11.55 -7.64
CA VAL A 53 -7.15 -11.86 -9.06
C VAL A 53 -6.71 -10.67 -9.92
N ASP A 54 -7.13 -9.45 -9.53
CA ASP A 54 -6.74 -8.21 -10.22
C ASP A 54 -5.21 -8.02 -10.23
N VAL A 55 -4.54 -8.42 -9.14
CA VAL A 55 -3.06 -8.41 -9.04
C VAL A 55 -2.45 -9.40 -10.04
N ASN A 56 -2.95 -10.64 -10.08
CA ASN A 56 -2.40 -11.69 -10.93
C ASN A 56 -2.62 -11.43 -12.43
N GLU A 57 -3.67 -10.70 -12.80
CA GLU A 57 -4.00 -10.35 -14.19
C GLU A 57 -3.30 -9.07 -14.68
N SER A 58 -2.53 -8.40 -13.82
CA SER A 58 -1.83 -7.16 -14.15
C SER A 58 -0.54 -7.37 -14.97
N GLU A 59 -0.01 -6.29 -15.55
CA GLU A 59 1.28 -6.31 -16.27
C GLU A 59 2.50 -6.43 -15.34
N ASP A 60 2.31 -6.18 -14.03
CA ASP A 60 3.33 -6.34 -13.00
C ASP A 60 2.77 -7.01 -11.72
N PRO A 61 2.52 -8.33 -11.75
CA PRO A 61 1.92 -9.04 -10.62
C PRO A 61 2.81 -9.12 -9.37
N GLU A 62 4.13 -8.95 -9.52
CA GLU A 62 5.07 -9.03 -8.39
C GLU A 62 5.04 -7.73 -7.59
N GLY A 63 5.28 -6.59 -8.25
CA GLY A 63 5.24 -5.28 -7.60
C GLY A 63 3.86 -4.94 -7.04
N LEU A 64 2.79 -5.22 -7.79
CA LEU A 64 1.42 -5.01 -7.28
C LEU A 64 1.06 -5.88 -6.09
N ARG A 65 1.64 -7.09 -5.99
CA ARG A 65 1.43 -7.95 -4.81
C ARG A 65 2.12 -7.37 -3.57
N VAL A 66 3.33 -6.84 -3.73
CA VAL A 66 4.04 -6.12 -2.67
C VAL A 66 3.21 -4.92 -2.19
N PHE A 67 2.73 -4.09 -3.11
CA PHE A 67 1.86 -2.96 -2.81
C PHE A 67 0.57 -3.39 -2.09
N TYR A 68 -0.11 -4.43 -2.60
CA TYR A 68 -1.36 -4.93 -2.07
C TYR A 68 -1.23 -5.38 -0.60
N TYR A 69 -0.20 -6.16 -0.26
CA TYR A 69 0.01 -6.61 1.11
C TYR A 69 0.48 -5.49 2.04
N LEU A 70 1.39 -4.61 1.58
CA LEU A 70 1.81 -3.46 2.39
C LEU A 70 0.62 -2.57 2.77
N VAL A 71 -0.28 -2.28 1.82
CA VAL A 71 -1.47 -1.47 2.11
C VAL A 71 -2.36 -2.15 3.15
N GLN A 72 -2.47 -3.48 3.14
CA GLN A 72 -3.23 -4.21 4.17
C GLN A 72 -2.57 -4.11 5.55
N ASP A 73 -1.25 -4.31 5.64
CA ASP A 73 -0.52 -4.22 6.90
C ASP A 73 -0.63 -2.82 7.50
N LEU A 74 -0.49 -1.77 6.66
CA LEU A 74 -0.65 -0.38 7.09
C LEU A 74 -2.08 -0.09 7.54
N LYS A 75 -3.10 -0.55 6.82
CA LYS A 75 -4.51 -0.40 7.22
C LYS A 75 -4.78 -1.11 8.54
N ALA A 76 -4.32 -2.35 8.71
CA ALA A 76 -4.50 -3.12 9.93
C ALA A 76 -3.88 -2.41 11.14
N LEU A 77 -2.68 -1.85 10.98
CA LEU A 77 -2.03 -1.07 12.02
C LEU A 77 -2.82 0.20 12.37
N VAL A 78 -3.18 1.00 11.36
CA VAL A 78 -3.91 2.26 11.55
C VAL A 78 -5.29 2.01 12.18
N PHE A 79 -6.03 1.02 11.70
CA PHE A 79 -7.33 0.66 12.27
C PHE A 79 -7.23 0.20 13.72
N SER A 80 -6.21 -0.61 14.05
CA SER A 80 -5.95 -1.02 15.43
C SER A 80 -5.67 0.18 16.34
N LEU A 81 -4.86 1.13 15.88
CA LEU A 81 -4.54 2.35 16.63
C LEU A 81 -5.77 3.24 16.83
N ILE A 82 -6.56 3.48 15.78
CA ILE A 82 -7.79 4.27 15.86
C ILE A 82 -8.77 3.61 16.83
N SER A 83 -8.97 2.30 16.69
CA SER A 83 -9.91 1.54 17.52
C SER A 83 -9.54 1.60 19.00
N LEU A 84 -8.27 1.36 19.34
CA LEU A 84 -7.80 1.38 20.72
C LEU A 84 -7.81 2.80 21.31
N HIS A 85 -7.43 3.80 20.53
CA HIS A 85 -7.31 5.18 21.01
C HIS A 85 -8.68 5.85 21.18
N PHE A 86 -9.54 5.76 20.17
CA PHE A 86 -10.83 6.44 20.17
C PHE A 86 -11.98 5.56 20.68
N LYS A 87 -11.76 4.26 20.86
CA LYS A 87 -12.79 3.28 21.25
C LYS A 87 -13.97 3.23 20.26
N ILE A 88 -13.67 3.42 18.98
CA ILE A 88 -14.63 3.34 17.87
C ILE A 88 -14.26 2.19 16.93
N LYS A 89 -15.23 1.66 16.18
CA LYS A 89 -14.91 0.71 15.09
C LYS A 89 -14.54 1.50 13.82
N PRO A 90 -13.31 1.40 13.30
CA PRO A 90 -12.98 1.92 11.98
C PRO A 90 -13.77 1.12 10.93
N ILE A 91 -14.41 1.81 10.00
CA ILE A 91 -15.21 1.23 8.90
C ILE A 91 -14.42 1.37 7.61
#